data_AF-A0A6N9SR14-F1
#
_entry.id   AF-A0A6N9SR14-F1
#
_cell.length_a   1.000
_cell.length_b   1.000
_cell.length_c   1.000
_cell.angle_alpha   90.00
_cell.angle_beta   90.00
_cell.angle_gamma   90.00
#
_symmetry.space_group_name_H-M   'P 1'
#
loop_
_entity.id
_entity.type
_entity.pdbx_description
1 polymer ?
#
loop_
_entity_poly.entity_id
_entity_poly.type
_entity_poly.pdbx_seq_one_letter_code
_entity_poly.pdbx_strand_id
1 'polypeptide(L)' 'MGITYAELRLANDARDDLEELSACAVVDTGAMHLCIPEHIALQLQLKARSKREVQTADGKSHLVDYVSP' A
#
# COMPACT_ATOMS: atom_id res chain seq x y z
N MET A 1 -11.97 15.18 -15.21
CA MET A 1 -11.89 14.00 -14.33
C MET A 1 -11.54 14.49 -12.93
N GLY A 2 -12.22 14.00 -11.90
CA GLY A 2 -12.02 14.43 -10.51
C GLY A 2 -11.09 13.47 -9.77
N ILE A 3 -10.30 14.00 -8.84
CA ILE A 3 -9.57 13.19 -7.87
C ILE A 3 -10.54 12.89 -6.74
N THR A 4 -10.80 11.60 -6.49
CA THR A 4 -11.61 11.15 -5.36
C THR A 4 -10.70 10.59 -4.28
N TYR A 5 -11.02 10.88 -3.03
CA TYR A 5 -10.28 10.40 -1.86
C TYR A 5 -11.15 9.45 -1.04
N ALA A 6 -10.52 8.51 -0.35
CA ALA A 6 -11.16 7.62 0.60
C ALA A 6 -10.31 7.53 1.87
N GLU A 7 -10.95 7.61 3.03
CA GLU A 7 -10.31 7.32 4.31
C GLU A 7 -10.28 5.81 4.53
N LEU A 8 -9.08 5.25 4.69
CA LEU A 8 -8.86 3.83 4.93
C LEU A 8 -8.32 3.63 6.34
N ARG A 9 -8.76 2.55 7.00
CA ARG A 9 -8.12 2.03 8.21
C ARG A 9 -7.31 0.80 7.82
N LEU A 10 -6.02 0.85 8.11
CA LEU A 10 -5.05 -0.19 7.78
C LEU A 10 -4.53 -0.79 9.08
N ALA A 11 -4.54 -2.12 9.15
CA ALA A 11 -3.98 -2.88 10.27
C ALA A 11 -2.86 -3.78 9.74
N ASN A 12 -2.19 -4.51 10.64
CA ASN A 12 -1.36 -5.64 10.28
C ASN A 12 -1.99 -6.91 10.85
N ASP A 13 -2.53 -7.77 9.99
CA ASP A 13 -3.22 -9.00 10.35
C ASP A 13 -2.39 -9.97 11.20
N ALA A 14 -1.06 -9.91 11.10
CA ALA A 14 -0.12 -10.74 11.83
C ALA A 14 0.36 -10.11 13.16
N ARG A 15 -0.06 -8.88 13.49
CA ARG A 15 0.36 -8.11 14.67
C ARG A 15 -0.82 -7.35 15.26
N ASP A 16 -1.59 -8.05 16.09
CA ASP A 16 -2.73 -7.51 16.84
C ASP A 16 -2.34 -6.53 17.96
N ASP A 17 -1.06 -6.49 18.34
CA ASP A 17 -0.49 -5.53 19.28
C ASP A 17 -0.29 -4.12 18.68
N LEU A 18 -0.38 -3.98 17.36
CA LEU A 18 -0.24 -2.70 16.68
C LEU A 18 -1.60 -2.02 16.49
N GLU A 19 -1.63 -0.70 16.66
CA GLU A 19 -2.82 0.10 16.40
C GLU A 19 -3.10 0.24 14.88
N GLU A 20 -4.39 0.31 14.53
CA GLU A 20 -4.81 0.65 13.17
C GLU A 20 -4.35 2.06 12.79
N LEU A 21 -3.92 2.24 11.55
CA LEU A 21 -3.59 3.55 10.99
C LEU A 21 -4.72 4.04 10.08
N SER A 22 -5.15 5.27 10.30
CA SER A 22 -6.02 5.98 9.36
C SER A 22 -5.19 6.69 8.30
N ALA A 23 -5.50 6.48 7.03
CA ALA A 23 -4.82 7.10 5.90
C ALA A 23 -5.80 7.57 4.83
N CYS A 24 -5.57 8.78 4.33
CA CYS A 24 -6.27 9.33 3.18
C CYS A 24 -5.66 8.76 1.89
N ALA A 25 -6.42 7.94 1.17
CA ALA A 25 -6.00 7.32 -0.07
C ALA A 25 -6.64 7.99 -1.29
N VAL A 26 -5.89 8.07 -2.38
CA VAL A 26 -6.42 8.48 -3.69
C VAL A 26 -7.08 7.27 -4.37
N VAL A 27 -8.31 7.43 -4.83
CA VAL A 27 -9.00 6.40 -5.62
C VAL A 27 -8.48 6.46 -7.06
N ASP A 28 -7.71 5.43 -7.43
CA ASP A 28 -7.18 5.24 -8.77
C ASP A 28 -7.74 3.96 -9.39
N THR A 29 -8.68 4.11 -10.33
CA THR A 29 -9.29 2.97 -11.04
C THR A 29 -8.31 2.26 -12.00
N GLY A 30 -7.15 2.86 -12.30
CA GLY A 30 -6.09 2.23 -13.08
C GLY A 30 -5.11 1.41 -12.23
N ALA A 31 -5.15 1.55 -10.90
CA ALA A 31 -4.30 0.79 -10.01
C ALA A 31 -4.86 -0.63 -9.80
N MET A 32 -4.03 -1.64 -10.07
CA MET A 32 -4.40 -3.05 -9.86
C MET A 32 -4.21 -3.53 -8.42
N HIS A 33 -3.46 -2.77 -7.61
CA HIS A 33 -3.12 -3.11 -6.24
C HIS A 33 -3.23 -1.87 -5.35
N LEU A 34 -3.48 -2.06 -4.05
CA LEU A 34 -3.28 -1.00 -3.07
C LEU A 34 -1.78 -0.69 -2.94
N CYS A 35 -1.38 0.52 -3.32
CA CYS A 35 -0.02 0.99 -3.18
C CYS A 35 0.13 1.69 -1.83
N ILE A 36 0.99 1.16 -0.96
CA ILE A 36 1.24 1.71 0.38
C ILE A 36 2.60 2.44 0.37
N PRO A 37 2.68 3.71 0.79
CA PRO A 37 3.95 4.40 0.96
C PRO A 37 4.85 3.69 1.99
N GLU A 38 6.17 3.75 1.79
CA GLU A 38 7.15 3.07 2.64
C GLU A 38 6.98 3.40 4.14
N HIS A 39 6.70 4.67 4.48
CA HIS A 39 6.51 5.07 5.88
C HIS A 39 5.29 4.40 6.53
N ILE A 40 4.19 4.19 5.80
CA ILE A 40 3.01 3.48 6.32
C ILE A 40 3.34 2.00 6.52
N ALA A 41 4.05 1.38 5.57
CA ALA A 41 4.49 -0.01 5.70
C ALA A 41 5.43 -0.22 6.91
N LEU A 42 6.32 0.74 7.18
CA LEU A 42 7.21 0.73 8.35
C LEU A 42 6.42 0.86 9.67
N GLN A 43 5.44 1.77 9.73
CA GLN A 43 4.59 1.96 10.92
C GLN A 43 3.75 0.72 11.23
N LEU A 44 3.20 0.08 10.20
CA LEU A 44 2.48 -1.19 10.33
C LEU A 44 3.42 -2.40 10.52
N GLN A 45 4.75 -2.22 10.46
CA GLN A 45 5.73 -3.30 10.51
C GLN A 45 5.46 -4.43 9.49
N LEU A 46 5.02 -4.07 8.28
CA LEU A 46 4.70 -5.04 7.24
C LEU A 46 5.97 -5.77 6.78
N LYS A 47 5.87 -7.09 6.64
CA LYS A 47 6.97 -7.92 6.15
C LYS A 47 6.77 -8.25 4.67
N ALA A 48 7.83 -8.08 3.89
CA ALA A 48 7.86 -8.52 2.50
C ALA A 48 7.65 -10.04 2.44
N ARG A 49 6.58 -10.47 1.77
CA ARG A 49 6.33 -11.91 1.50
C ARG A 49 7.11 -12.37 0.27
N SER A 50 7.24 -11.49 -0.72
CA SER A 50 7.98 -11.72 -1.96
C SER A 50 8.33 -10.38 -2.59
N LYS A 51 9.19 -10.39 -3.61
CA LYS A 51 9.33 -9.22 -4.52
C LYS A 51 8.54 -9.47 -5.79
N ARG A 52 7.95 -8.41 -6.34
CA ARG A 52 7.23 -8.43 -7.61
C ARG A 52 7.77 -7.35 -8.53
N GLU A 53 7.94 -7.69 -9.80
CA GLU A 53 8.16 -6.70 -10.84
C GLU A 53 6.81 -6.03 -11.16
N VAL A 54 6.77 -4.71 -11.08
CA VAL A 54 5.59 -3.89 -11.36
C VAL A 54 5.96 -2.79 -12.34
N GLN A 55 5.07 -2.48 -13.27
CA GLN A 55 5.21 -1.31 -14.14
C GLN A 55 4.36 -0.17 -13.59
N THR A 56 4.97 1.00 -13.39
CA THR A 56 4.27 2.22 -12.97
C THR A 56 3.75 2.99 -14.18
N ALA A 57 2.88 3.98 -13.94
CA ALA A 57 2.24 4.77 -14.99
C ALA A 57 3.23 5.55 -15.89
N ASP A 58 4.48 5.75 -15.44
CA ASP A 58 5.57 6.32 -16.23
C ASP A 58 6.27 5.29 -17.15
N GLY A 59 5.77 4.06 -17.20
CA GLY A 59 6.28 2.96 -18.03
C GLY A 59 7.50 2.24 -17.45
N LYS A 60 8.02 2.68 -16.30
CA LYS A 60 9.20 2.05 -15.67
C LYS A 60 8.81 0.78 -14.95
N SER A 61 9.66 -0.24 -15.05
CA SER A 61 9.56 -1.47 -14.25
C SER A 61 10.36 -1.32 -12.96
N HIS A 62 9.77 -1.77 -11.84
CA HIS A 62 10.37 -1.73 -10.52
C HIS A 62 10.22 -3.08 -9.85
N LEU A 63 11.26 -3.53 -9.14
CA LEU A 63 11.18 -4.71 -8.27
C LEU A 63 10.82 -4.25 -6.86
N VAL A 64 9.55 -4.36 -6.48
CA VAL A 64 9.01 -3.86 -5.21
C VAL A 64 8.64 -4.99 -4.26
N ASP A 65 8.64 -4.68 -2.96
CA ASP A 65 8.18 -5.63 -1.95
C ASP A 65 6.66 -5.77 -2.01
N TYR A 66 6.20 -7.03 -2.07
CA TYR A 66 4.79 -7.36 -1.96
C TYR A 66 4.48 -7.77 -0.51
N VAL A 67 3.65 -6.97 0.13
CA VAL A 67 3.30 -7.06 1.54
C VAL A 67 1.81 -7.34 1.72
N SER A 68 1.42 -7.83 2.89
CA SER A 68 0.02 -7.89 3.33
C SER A 68 -0.12 -7.01 4.55
N PRO A 69 -1.02 -6.01 4.55
CA PRO A 69 -1.65 -5.54 5.77
C PRO A 69 -2.57 -6.63 6.35
#